data_AF-A0A258FGS0-F1
#
_entry.id   AF-A0A258FGS0-F1
#
_cell.length_a   1.000
_cell.length_b   1.000
_cell.length_c   1.000
_cell.angle_alpha   90.00
_cell.angle_beta   90.00
_cell.angle_gamma   90.00
#
_symmetry.space_group_name_H-M   'P 1'
#
loop_
_entity.id
_entity.type
_entity.pdbx_description
1 polymer ?
#
loop_
_entity_poly.entity_id
_entity_poly.type
_entity_poly.pdbx_seq_one_letter_code
_entity_poly.pdbx_strand_id
1 'polypeptide(L)'
;MSDSFKVNSEFRKWALGFSGCDGGDIGTPEKSSVWFCGIEWGGGHPANTEELLSIWAEDVSAPSPGYKYWNTDLNYIFNWRAAKLLSAIDGGCVSAYKHFAERVQLFASGNCGYFKMNLYPLAFKNTSHTLWHDAFADATGFASKQDYLAWIRANRFPVLKSLGSTHAPKLVVCVGITYREDFKAAFVDDGVELNCEVIDGRDLYWAKNENESMVVIIPFMVNHNGLTKDVSIQKFGERIRSLTAAEPALG
;
A
#
# COMPACT_ATOMS: atom_id res chain seq x y z
N MET A 1 21.84 1.23 -21.48
CA MET A 1 20.74 2.12 -21.03
C MET A 1 21.37 3.43 -20.64
N SER A 2 20.88 4.54 -21.17
CA SER A 2 21.52 5.86 -21.12
C SER A 2 21.50 6.48 -19.71
N ASP A 3 22.66 6.91 -19.24
CA ASP A 3 22.83 7.82 -18.10
C ASP A 3 22.25 9.21 -18.41
N SER A 4 20.94 9.44 -18.22
CA SER A 4 20.37 10.78 -18.51
C SER A 4 19.48 11.41 -17.45
N PHE A 5 19.58 10.99 -16.19
CA PHE A 5 19.03 11.77 -15.08
C PHE A 5 20.04 11.82 -13.93
N LYS A 6 20.50 13.02 -13.57
CA LYS A 6 21.21 13.21 -12.30
C LYS A 6 20.16 13.25 -11.20
N VAL A 7 19.61 12.09 -10.86
CA VAL A 7 18.65 11.93 -9.76
C VAL A 7 19.32 12.40 -8.48
N ASN A 8 18.62 13.22 -7.69
CA ASN A 8 19.12 13.68 -6.41
C ASN A 8 19.41 12.46 -5.49
N SER A 9 20.60 12.40 -4.90
CA SER A 9 21.03 11.26 -4.08
C SER A 9 20.20 11.08 -2.81
N GLU A 10 19.79 12.19 -2.19
CA GLU A 10 18.95 12.18 -0.99
C GLU A 10 17.54 11.73 -1.33
N PHE A 11 16.97 12.24 -2.43
CA PHE A 11 15.70 11.73 -2.95
C PHE A 11 15.78 10.23 -3.22
N ARG A 12 16.85 9.76 -3.88
CA ARG A 12 17.04 8.33 -4.19
C ARG A 12 17.08 7.49 -2.92
N LYS A 13 17.87 7.91 -1.92
CA LYS A 13 17.94 7.24 -0.62
C LYS A 13 16.56 7.19 0.04
N TRP A 14 15.87 8.32 0.09
CA TRP A 14 14.55 8.44 0.70
C TRP A 14 13.51 7.57 -0.03
N ALA A 15 13.41 7.67 -1.36
CA ALA A 15 12.42 6.98 -2.18
C ALA A 15 12.61 5.45 -2.22
N LEU A 16 13.83 4.96 -1.96
CA LEU A 16 14.13 3.52 -1.90
C LEU A 16 14.11 2.96 -0.48
N GLY A 17 14.03 3.81 0.55
CA GLY A 17 13.77 3.39 1.93
C GLY A 17 12.27 3.19 2.21
N PHE A 18 11.91 3.25 3.49
CA PHE A 18 10.54 3.11 3.98
C PHE A 18 9.69 4.39 3.88
N SER A 19 10.07 5.34 3.02
CA SER A 19 9.19 6.48 2.69
C SER A 19 7.84 5.98 2.17
N GLY A 20 6.76 6.65 2.58
CA GLY A 20 5.39 6.22 2.25
C GLY A 20 4.89 4.99 3.03
N CYS A 21 5.66 4.46 3.97
CA CYS A 21 5.21 3.45 4.94
C CYS A 21 4.67 4.14 6.20
N ASP A 22 3.39 3.97 6.47
CA ASP A 22 2.67 4.69 7.54
C ASP A 22 2.83 3.98 8.88
N GLY A 23 3.40 2.77 8.86
CA GLY A 23 3.83 2.01 10.01
C GLY A 23 2.97 0.79 10.33
N GLY A 24 3.06 0.35 11.57
CA GLY A 24 2.62 -0.98 12.00
C GLY A 24 3.77 -1.98 11.94
N ASP A 25 3.41 -3.26 11.83
CA ASP A 25 4.35 -4.38 11.86
C ASP A 25 4.48 -5.02 10.49
N ILE A 26 5.65 -4.85 9.88
CA ILE A 26 5.99 -5.45 8.58
C ILE A 26 5.98 -6.99 8.62
N GLY A 27 6.14 -7.59 9.80
CA GLY A 27 6.10 -9.03 10.02
C GLY A 27 7.41 -9.75 9.74
N THR A 28 7.43 -11.05 10.00
CA THR A 28 8.48 -11.99 9.60
C THR A 28 7.83 -13.25 9.03
N PRO A 29 8.57 -14.16 8.35
CA PRO A 29 8.00 -15.43 7.89
C PRO A 29 7.31 -16.25 9.00
N GLU A 30 7.80 -16.20 10.24
CA GLU A 30 7.21 -16.89 11.40
C GLU A 30 6.01 -16.16 12.01
N LYS A 31 5.92 -14.84 11.78
CA LYS A 31 4.86 -13.95 12.28
C LYS A 31 4.40 -13.03 11.15
N SER A 32 3.71 -13.62 10.18
CA SER A 32 3.34 -12.91 8.96
C SER A 32 2.23 -11.88 9.19
N SER A 33 2.41 -10.71 8.57
CA SER A 33 1.49 -9.59 8.65
C SER A 33 0.56 -9.51 7.43
N VAL A 34 -0.56 -8.80 7.59
CA VAL A 34 -1.34 -8.26 6.47
C VAL A 34 -0.77 -6.89 6.10
N TRP A 35 -0.40 -6.71 4.84
CA TRP A 35 0.01 -5.42 4.31
C TRP A 35 -1.17 -4.75 3.62
N PHE A 36 -1.37 -3.47 3.91
CA PHE A 36 -2.39 -2.64 3.29
C PHE A 36 -1.73 -1.51 2.49
N CYS A 37 -1.80 -1.60 1.17
CA CYS A 37 -1.06 -0.76 0.25
C CYS A 37 -1.98 0.18 -0.53
N GLY A 38 -1.82 1.49 -0.30
CA GLY A 38 -2.42 2.55 -1.12
C GLY A 38 -1.55 2.91 -2.33
N ILE A 39 -2.03 3.86 -3.13
CA ILE A 39 -1.26 4.40 -4.26
C ILE A 39 -0.23 5.41 -3.76
N GLU A 40 -0.71 6.49 -3.13
CA GLU A 40 0.07 7.61 -2.61
C GLU A 40 -0.73 8.28 -1.48
N TRP A 41 -0.06 9.07 -0.66
CA TRP A 41 -0.71 9.89 0.37
C TRP A 41 -1.58 10.97 -0.25
N GLY A 42 -2.88 10.93 0.04
CA GLY A 42 -3.82 11.98 -0.31
C GLY A 42 -3.80 13.12 0.71
N GLY A 43 -3.67 14.36 0.22
CA GLY A 43 -3.77 15.57 1.04
C GLY A 43 -2.44 16.24 1.39
N GLY A 44 -1.31 15.61 1.10
CA GLY A 44 0.00 16.25 1.10
C GLY A 44 0.28 16.95 -0.23
N HIS A 45 0.78 18.17 -0.17
CA HIS A 45 1.32 18.86 -1.35
C HIS A 45 2.46 19.77 -0.87
N PRO A 46 3.70 19.26 -0.83
CA PRO A 46 4.85 20.07 -0.48
C PRO A 46 4.86 21.34 -1.34
N ALA A 47 4.93 22.49 -0.69
CA ALA A 47 4.69 23.78 -1.33
C ALA A 47 5.91 24.29 -2.10
N ASN A 48 7.11 23.81 -1.79
CA ASN A 48 8.37 24.29 -2.35
C ASN A 48 9.52 23.28 -2.23
N THR A 49 10.67 23.59 -2.85
CA THR A 49 11.88 22.76 -2.86
C THR A 49 12.49 22.54 -1.47
N GLU A 50 12.39 23.51 -0.56
CA GLU A 50 12.97 23.41 0.79
C GLU A 50 12.20 22.40 1.66
N GLU A 51 10.86 22.43 1.60
CA GLU A 51 10.02 21.42 2.26
C GLU A 51 10.33 20.02 1.71
N LEU A 52 10.46 19.90 0.40
CA LEU A 52 10.85 18.65 -0.26
C LEU A 52 12.25 18.16 0.18
N LEU A 53 13.25 19.05 0.29
CA LEU A 53 14.58 18.75 0.82
C LEU A 53 14.53 18.25 2.26
N SER A 54 13.68 18.87 3.09
CA SER A 54 13.49 18.43 4.48
C SER A 54 12.90 17.02 4.58
N ILE A 55 11.99 16.67 3.67
CA ILE A 55 11.39 15.33 3.59
C ILE A 55 12.46 14.29 3.23
N TRP A 56 13.37 14.54 2.29
CA TRP A 56 14.43 13.56 1.96
C TRP A 56 15.44 13.36 3.07
N ALA A 57 15.58 14.32 3.97
CA ALA A 57 16.46 14.22 5.13
C ALA A 57 15.89 13.31 6.23
N GLU A 58 14.61 12.92 6.14
CA GLU A 58 14.00 11.96 7.07
C GLU A 58 14.75 10.61 7.06
N ASP A 59 14.93 10.03 8.25
CA ASP A 59 15.47 8.68 8.37
C ASP A 59 14.40 7.65 8.01
N VAL A 60 14.54 7.08 6.82
CA VAL A 60 13.67 6.02 6.30
C VAL A 60 14.39 4.67 6.22
N SER A 61 15.42 4.47 7.05
CA SER A 61 16.15 3.19 7.13
C SER A 61 15.33 2.06 7.77
N ALA A 62 14.30 2.41 8.53
CA ALA A 62 13.33 1.50 9.12
C ALA A 62 11.90 1.98 8.87
N PRO A 63 10.89 1.09 8.95
CA PRO A 63 9.50 1.52 8.85
C PRO A 63 9.12 2.53 9.94
N SER A 64 8.19 3.44 9.61
CA SER A 64 7.54 4.28 10.63
C SER A 64 7.02 3.40 11.77
N PRO A 65 7.19 3.81 13.04
CA PRO A 65 6.65 3.06 14.15
C PRO A 65 5.11 3.03 14.16
N GLY A 66 4.42 3.79 13.30
CA GLY A 66 2.96 3.85 13.25
C GLY A 66 2.37 4.89 14.19
N TYR A 67 1.05 4.85 14.35
CA TYR A 67 0.34 5.79 15.20
C TYR A 67 0.60 5.51 16.68
N LYS A 68 0.75 6.58 17.48
CA LYS A 68 0.89 6.45 18.94
C LYS A 68 -0.35 5.83 19.60
N TYR A 69 -1.53 6.11 19.06
CA TYR A 69 -2.81 5.59 19.57
C TYR A 69 -3.64 5.02 18.43
N TRP A 70 -4.22 3.83 18.63
CA TRP A 70 -4.99 3.09 17.64
C TRP A 70 -6.14 3.90 17.02
N ASN A 71 -6.78 4.78 17.80
CA ASN A 71 -7.92 5.56 17.35
C ASN A 71 -7.51 6.77 16.49
N THR A 72 -6.24 7.18 16.51
CA THR A 72 -5.73 8.27 15.65
C THR A 72 -5.86 7.89 14.18
N ASP A 73 -5.61 6.62 13.87
CA ASP A 73 -5.76 6.05 12.54
C ASP A 73 -7.19 6.27 11.98
N LEU A 74 -8.20 6.10 12.84
CA LEU A 74 -9.61 6.19 12.44
C LEU A 74 -10.12 7.62 12.16
N ASN A 75 -9.30 8.65 12.36
CA ASN A 75 -9.64 10.02 11.96
C ASN A 75 -9.62 10.22 10.44
N TYR A 76 -8.95 9.33 9.71
CA TYR A 76 -8.81 9.43 8.25
C TYR A 76 -9.84 8.57 7.52
N ILE A 77 -10.53 9.17 6.54
CA ILE A 77 -11.60 8.48 5.81
C ILE A 77 -11.11 7.23 5.06
N PHE A 78 -9.83 7.18 4.71
CA PHE A 78 -9.22 6.01 4.09
C PHE A 78 -9.04 4.86 5.10
N ASN A 79 -8.59 5.18 6.32
CA ASN A 79 -8.16 4.18 7.29
C ASN A 79 -9.34 3.49 7.98
N TRP A 80 -10.42 4.20 8.35
CA TRP A 80 -11.63 3.52 8.85
C TRP A 80 -12.31 2.64 7.78
N ARG A 81 -12.14 2.95 6.48
CA ARG A 81 -12.58 2.06 5.39
C ARG A 81 -11.70 0.81 5.31
N ALA A 82 -10.37 0.97 5.42
CA ALA A 82 -9.44 -0.15 5.54
C ALA A 82 -9.80 -1.05 6.73
N ALA A 83 -10.08 -0.47 7.90
CA ALA A 83 -10.50 -1.20 9.10
C ALA A 83 -11.79 -2.01 8.89
N LYS A 84 -12.76 -1.48 8.12
CA LYS A 84 -13.96 -2.26 7.74
C LYS A 84 -13.61 -3.50 6.93
N LEU A 85 -12.79 -3.34 5.90
CA LEU A 85 -12.38 -4.46 5.05
C LEU A 85 -11.57 -5.48 5.83
N LEU A 86 -10.57 -5.04 6.59
CA LEU A 86 -9.72 -5.90 7.42
C LEU A 86 -10.54 -6.63 8.49
N SER A 87 -11.56 -5.98 9.07
CA SER A 87 -12.48 -6.64 9.99
C SER A 87 -13.25 -7.77 9.32
N ALA A 88 -13.68 -7.62 8.06
CA ALA A 88 -14.37 -8.68 7.32
C ALA A 88 -13.41 -9.80 6.91
N ILE A 89 -12.16 -9.47 6.54
CA ILE A 89 -11.10 -10.45 6.25
C ILE A 89 -10.78 -11.30 7.50
N ASP A 90 -10.79 -10.69 8.69
CA ASP A 90 -10.59 -11.39 9.98
C ASP A 90 -11.81 -12.25 10.39
N GLY A 91 -12.88 -12.26 9.57
CA GLY A 91 -14.10 -13.04 9.82
C GLY A 91 -15.16 -12.31 10.64
N GLY A 92 -14.99 -11.01 10.88
CA GLY A 92 -15.96 -10.15 11.54
C GLY A 92 -16.95 -9.47 10.57
N CYS A 93 -17.65 -8.48 11.09
CA CYS A 93 -18.61 -7.67 10.33
C CYS A 93 -18.11 -6.22 10.18
N VAL A 94 -18.29 -5.63 9.00
CA VAL A 94 -17.93 -4.23 8.69
C VAL A 94 -18.54 -3.21 9.67
N SER A 95 -19.69 -3.50 10.29
CA SER A 95 -20.30 -2.60 11.29
C SER A 95 -19.53 -2.59 12.62
N ALA A 96 -18.78 -3.64 12.91
CA ALA A 96 -17.99 -3.81 14.14
C ALA A 96 -16.52 -3.36 13.99
N TYR A 97 -16.17 -2.68 12.89
CA TYR A 97 -14.79 -2.34 12.57
C TYR A 97 -14.03 -1.55 13.65
N LYS A 98 -14.74 -0.75 14.46
CA LYS A 98 -14.12 0.00 15.57
C LYS A 98 -13.63 -0.94 16.68
N HIS A 99 -14.46 -1.91 17.07
CA HIS A 99 -14.07 -2.93 18.05
C HIS A 99 -12.92 -3.79 17.51
N PHE A 100 -12.96 -4.12 16.21
CA PHE A 100 -11.85 -4.78 15.55
C PHE A 100 -10.56 -3.93 15.64
N ALA A 101 -10.60 -2.67 15.22
CA ALA A 101 -9.46 -1.77 15.23
C ALA A 101 -8.90 -1.52 16.65
N GLU A 102 -9.77 -1.46 17.66
CA GLU A 102 -9.36 -1.37 19.07
C GLU A 102 -8.66 -2.64 19.55
N ARG A 103 -9.22 -3.81 19.22
CA ARG A 103 -8.67 -5.12 19.62
C ARG A 103 -7.32 -5.40 19.01
N VAL A 104 -7.15 -5.12 17.71
CA VAL A 104 -5.91 -5.43 16.97
C VAL A 104 -4.95 -4.24 16.89
N GLN A 105 -5.41 -3.05 17.29
CA GLN A 105 -4.66 -1.78 17.25
C GLN A 105 -3.96 -1.56 15.90
N LEU A 106 -4.77 -1.52 14.83
CA LEU A 106 -4.29 -1.37 13.45
C LEU A 106 -3.27 -0.24 13.33
N PHE A 107 -2.11 -0.56 12.75
CA PHE A 107 -1.03 0.37 12.42
C PHE A 107 -0.52 1.20 13.61
N ALA A 108 -0.82 0.79 14.84
CA ALA A 108 -0.35 1.45 16.05
C ALA A 108 1.03 0.92 16.44
N SER A 109 1.81 1.79 17.08
CA SER A 109 3.17 1.46 17.51
C SER A 109 3.21 0.32 18.52
N GLY A 110 4.12 -0.63 18.27
CA GLY A 110 4.34 -1.80 19.11
C GLY A 110 3.32 -2.93 18.94
N ASN A 111 2.36 -2.81 18.02
CA ASN A 111 1.41 -3.87 17.71
C ASN A 111 1.81 -4.67 16.47
N CYS A 112 1.38 -5.93 16.43
CA CYS A 112 1.79 -6.89 15.40
C CYS A 112 0.66 -7.25 14.42
N GLY A 113 1.05 -7.74 13.24
CA GLY A 113 0.16 -8.39 12.28
C GLY A 113 -0.44 -7.50 11.20
N TYR A 114 -0.23 -6.18 11.23
CA TYR A 114 -0.73 -5.25 10.21
C TYR A 114 0.31 -4.18 9.87
N PHE A 115 0.53 -3.98 8.58
CA PHE A 115 1.45 -2.97 8.04
C PHE A 115 0.72 -2.10 7.02
N LYS A 116 0.99 -0.79 7.01
CA LYS A 116 0.41 0.13 6.02
C LYS A 116 1.50 0.82 5.23
N MET A 117 1.31 0.89 3.92
CA MET A 117 2.24 1.55 3.02
C MET A 117 1.58 2.11 1.77
N ASN A 118 2.36 2.82 0.96
CA ASN A 118 1.99 3.30 -0.36
C ASN A 118 3.00 2.85 -1.42
N LEU A 119 2.47 2.58 -2.61
CA LEU A 119 3.22 2.20 -3.79
C LEU A 119 4.20 3.30 -4.21
N TYR A 120 3.71 4.53 -4.30
CA TYR A 120 4.49 5.74 -4.56
C TYR A 120 4.76 6.49 -3.26
N PRO A 121 6.04 6.81 -2.96
CA PRO A 121 6.40 7.36 -1.66
C PRO A 121 6.03 8.84 -1.51
N LEU A 122 5.92 9.58 -2.62
CA LEU A 122 5.69 11.02 -2.61
C LEU A 122 4.19 11.32 -2.57
N ALA A 123 3.80 12.19 -1.64
CA ALA A 123 2.41 12.62 -1.51
C ALA A 123 2.03 13.62 -2.60
N PHE A 124 0.83 13.46 -3.15
CA PHE A 124 0.20 14.45 -4.00
C PHE A 124 -1.24 14.69 -3.54
N LYS A 125 -1.77 15.88 -3.83
CA LYS A 125 -3.19 16.17 -3.57
C LYS A 125 -4.11 15.20 -4.32
N ASN A 126 -3.70 14.77 -5.51
CA ASN A 126 -4.32 13.72 -6.31
C ASN A 126 -3.32 13.21 -7.37
N THR A 127 -3.76 12.26 -8.21
CA THR A 127 -2.90 11.62 -9.20
C THR A 127 -2.57 12.49 -10.42
N SER A 128 -3.11 13.71 -10.55
CA SER A 128 -2.89 14.59 -11.70
C SER A 128 -1.40 14.87 -11.95
N HIS A 129 -1.01 14.85 -13.22
CA HIS A 129 0.33 15.21 -13.68
C HIS A 129 0.61 16.71 -13.54
N THR A 130 -0.44 17.54 -13.54
CA THR A 130 -0.33 19.00 -13.41
C THR A 130 0.17 19.47 -12.04
N LEU A 131 0.24 18.57 -11.07
CA LEU A 131 0.77 18.87 -9.74
C LEU A 131 2.31 18.84 -9.70
N TRP A 132 2.95 18.43 -10.78
CA TRP A 132 4.40 18.50 -10.93
C TRP A 132 4.81 19.89 -11.42
N HIS A 133 5.32 20.71 -10.51
CA HIS A 133 5.84 22.06 -10.77
C HIS A 133 7.36 22.11 -10.60
N ASP A 134 7.98 23.23 -10.95
CA ASP A 134 9.43 23.45 -10.95
C ASP A 134 10.11 22.97 -9.67
N ALA A 135 9.51 23.27 -8.50
CA ALA A 135 10.06 22.82 -7.23
C ALA A 135 10.24 21.29 -7.11
N PHE A 136 9.39 20.46 -7.72
CA PHE A 136 9.58 19.00 -7.77
C PHE A 136 10.69 18.58 -8.73
N ALA A 137 10.87 19.31 -9.83
CA ALA A 137 11.93 19.03 -10.78
C ALA A 137 13.30 19.35 -10.17
N ASP A 138 13.45 20.52 -9.57
CA ASP A 138 14.68 20.97 -8.89
C ASP A 138 15.05 20.02 -7.74
N ALA A 139 14.04 19.63 -6.97
CA ALA A 139 14.06 18.70 -5.87
C ALA A 139 14.62 17.32 -6.22
N THR A 140 13.98 16.67 -7.20
CA THR A 140 14.16 15.25 -7.49
C THR A 140 15.16 14.99 -8.61
N GLY A 141 15.31 15.95 -9.52
CA GLY A 141 16.04 15.81 -10.77
C GLY A 141 15.19 15.28 -11.94
N PHE A 142 13.86 15.15 -11.80
CA PHE A 142 12.97 14.72 -12.88
C PHE A 142 12.23 15.90 -13.52
N ALA A 143 12.32 16.01 -14.84
CA ALA A 143 11.64 17.07 -15.59
C ALA A 143 10.10 16.95 -15.53
N SER A 144 9.57 15.75 -15.35
CA SER A 144 8.13 15.51 -15.31
C SER A 144 7.72 14.45 -14.29
N LYS A 145 6.43 14.46 -13.91
CA LYS A 145 5.83 13.36 -13.12
C LYS A 145 5.99 12.02 -13.81
N GLN A 146 5.94 11.97 -15.14
CA GLN A 146 6.07 10.70 -15.86
C GLN A 146 7.47 10.11 -15.70
N ASP A 147 8.52 10.94 -15.73
CA ASP A 147 9.90 10.49 -15.50
C ASP A 147 10.07 9.98 -14.07
N TYR A 148 9.50 10.68 -13.09
CA TYR A 148 9.42 10.20 -11.71
C TYR A 148 8.72 8.85 -11.59
N LEU A 149 7.52 8.69 -12.18
CA LEU A 149 6.77 7.44 -12.12
C LEU A 149 7.54 6.30 -12.79
N ALA A 150 8.17 6.55 -13.95
CA ALA A 150 9.00 5.57 -14.64
C ALA A 150 10.21 5.16 -13.78
N TRP A 151 10.87 6.12 -13.14
CA TRP A 151 11.98 5.84 -12.25
C TRP A 151 11.55 5.04 -11.01
N ILE A 152 10.43 5.39 -10.38
CA ILE A 152 9.87 4.64 -9.24
C ILE A 152 9.55 3.20 -9.64
N ARG A 153 8.90 2.98 -10.80
CA ARG A 153 8.65 1.64 -11.33
C ARG A 153 9.93 0.84 -11.51
N ALA A 154 10.98 1.46 -12.05
CA ALA A 154 12.24 0.80 -12.33
C ALA A 154 13.11 0.53 -11.09
N ASN A 155 12.98 1.33 -10.01
CA ASN A 155 13.91 1.28 -8.88
C ASN A 155 13.25 0.91 -7.55
N ARG A 156 12.06 1.42 -7.24
CA ARG A 156 11.37 1.15 -5.96
C ARG A 156 10.57 -0.14 -6.00
N PHE A 157 9.89 -0.45 -7.10
CA PHE A 157 9.06 -1.68 -7.15
C PHE A 157 9.88 -2.95 -6.92
N PRO A 158 11.13 -3.07 -7.44
CA PRO A 158 12.01 -4.17 -7.06
C PRO A 158 12.32 -4.24 -5.56
N VAL A 159 12.44 -3.09 -4.88
CA VAL A 159 12.62 -3.03 -3.43
C VAL A 159 11.38 -3.55 -2.72
N LEU A 160 10.18 -3.09 -3.11
CA LEU A 160 8.91 -3.56 -2.54
C LEU A 160 8.72 -5.07 -2.73
N LYS A 161 9.06 -5.59 -3.91
CA LYS A 161 9.03 -7.03 -4.21
C LYS A 161 9.98 -7.79 -3.30
N SER A 162 11.23 -7.31 -3.15
CA SER A 162 12.22 -7.91 -2.25
C SER A 162 11.78 -7.90 -0.78
N LEU A 163 11.10 -6.84 -0.33
CA LEU A 163 10.50 -6.81 1.01
C LEU A 163 9.42 -7.89 1.12
N GLY A 164 8.55 -8.04 0.13
CA GLY A 164 7.53 -9.09 0.10
C GLY A 164 8.11 -10.50 0.16
N SER A 165 9.19 -10.77 -0.57
CA SER A 165 9.91 -12.05 -0.49
C SER A 165 10.56 -12.27 0.87
N THR A 166 11.14 -11.23 1.47
CA THR A 166 11.87 -11.30 2.75
C THR A 166 10.94 -11.51 3.94
N HIS A 167 9.85 -10.76 3.99
CA HIS A 167 8.94 -10.73 5.14
C HIS A 167 7.77 -11.71 5.01
N ALA A 168 7.53 -12.26 3.80
CA ALA A 168 6.48 -13.22 3.50
C ALA A 168 5.11 -12.85 4.11
N PRO A 169 4.54 -11.68 3.76
CA PRO A 169 3.25 -11.28 4.27
C PRO A 169 2.17 -12.28 3.85
N LYS A 170 1.32 -12.73 4.78
CA LYS A 170 0.23 -13.65 4.43
C LYS A 170 -0.74 -13.06 3.39
N LEU A 171 -0.87 -11.73 3.36
CA LEU A 171 -1.76 -11.02 2.47
C LEU A 171 -1.24 -9.61 2.19
N VAL A 172 -1.23 -9.20 0.92
CA VAL A 172 -1.02 -7.81 0.48
C VAL A 172 -2.32 -7.31 -0.17
N VAL A 173 -2.98 -6.36 0.48
CA VAL A 173 -4.20 -5.70 -0.02
C VAL A 173 -3.81 -4.41 -0.73
N CYS A 174 -3.92 -4.40 -2.05
CA CYS A 174 -3.63 -3.27 -2.91
C CYS A 174 -4.92 -2.52 -3.28
N VAL A 175 -4.97 -1.21 -3.03
CA VAL A 175 -6.21 -0.43 -3.15
C VAL A 175 -6.10 0.62 -4.25
N GLY A 176 -6.77 0.39 -5.37
CA GLY A 176 -6.76 1.29 -6.52
C GLY A 176 -6.66 0.54 -7.85
N ILE A 177 -7.79 0.06 -8.36
CA ILE A 177 -7.85 -0.81 -9.55
C ILE A 177 -7.16 -0.24 -10.81
N THR A 178 -7.08 1.09 -10.96
CA THR A 178 -6.42 1.72 -12.11
C THR A 178 -4.90 1.57 -12.09
N TYR A 179 -4.32 1.19 -10.95
CA TYR A 179 -2.89 0.93 -10.76
C TYR A 179 -2.58 -0.58 -10.73
N ARG A 180 -3.48 -1.42 -11.25
CA ARG A 180 -3.35 -2.88 -11.22
C ARG A 180 -1.98 -3.39 -11.71
N GLU A 181 -1.52 -2.89 -12.85
CA GLU A 181 -0.22 -3.32 -13.41
C GLU A 181 0.96 -2.88 -12.54
N ASP A 182 0.87 -1.71 -11.92
CA ASP A 182 1.91 -1.21 -11.01
C ASP A 182 1.95 -2.03 -9.71
N PHE A 183 0.78 -2.41 -9.17
CA PHE A 183 0.70 -3.33 -8.04
C PHE A 183 1.19 -4.74 -8.40
N LYS A 184 0.85 -5.27 -9.58
CA LYS A 184 1.38 -6.54 -10.09
C LYS A 184 2.90 -6.49 -10.13
N ALA A 185 3.48 -5.45 -10.73
CA ALA A 185 4.92 -5.27 -10.83
C ALA A 185 5.62 -5.18 -9.46
N ALA A 186 4.97 -4.58 -8.45
CA ALA A 186 5.57 -4.38 -7.12
C ALA A 186 5.43 -5.58 -6.18
N PHE A 187 4.39 -6.41 -6.32
CA PHE A 187 4.07 -7.42 -5.29
C PHE A 187 3.84 -8.83 -5.82
N VAL A 188 3.60 -9.03 -7.12
CA VAL A 188 3.35 -10.36 -7.71
C VAL A 188 4.64 -10.90 -8.31
N ASP A 189 4.89 -12.19 -8.12
CA ASP A 189 6.06 -12.87 -8.69
C ASP A 189 6.08 -12.80 -10.23
N ASP A 190 7.29 -12.78 -10.79
CA ASP A 190 7.45 -12.65 -12.24
C ASP A 190 6.86 -13.87 -12.96
N GLY A 191 6.06 -13.62 -13.99
CA GLY A 191 5.38 -14.68 -14.75
C GLY A 191 4.08 -15.19 -14.13
N VAL A 192 3.72 -14.77 -12.91
CA VAL A 192 2.42 -15.09 -12.30
C VAL A 192 1.34 -14.16 -12.85
N GLU A 193 0.24 -14.75 -13.32
CA GLU A 193 -0.91 -14.01 -13.83
C GLU A 193 -1.96 -13.72 -12.75
N LEU A 194 -2.64 -12.58 -12.91
CA LEU A 194 -3.73 -12.19 -12.03
C LEU A 194 -5.01 -12.93 -12.42
N ASN A 195 -5.60 -13.62 -11.46
CA ASN A 195 -7.00 -14.03 -11.54
C ASN A 195 -7.91 -12.81 -11.41
N CYS A 196 -9.13 -12.90 -11.93
CA CYS A 196 -10.13 -11.84 -11.85
C CYS A 196 -11.51 -12.42 -11.49
N GLU A 197 -12.16 -11.83 -10.52
CA GLU A 197 -13.53 -12.12 -10.11
C GLU A 197 -14.35 -10.83 -10.04
N VAL A 198 -15.66 -10.92 -10.28
CA VAL A 198 -16.57 -9.78 -10.15
C VAL A 198 -17.46 -9.97 -8.93
N ILE A 199 -17.40 -9.03 -7.99
CA ILE A 199 -18.21 -9.01 -6.77
C ILE A 199 -19.00 -7.70 -6.75
N ASP A 200 -20.33 -7.80 -6.71
CA ASP A 200 -21.22 -6.62 -6.75
C ASP A 200 -20.91 -5.65 -7.90
N GLY A 201 -20.57 -6.19 -9.08
CA GLY A 201 -20.25 -5.41 -10.27
C GLY A 201 -18.90 -4.71 -10.22
N ARG A 202 -17.97 -5.19 -9.39
CA ARG A 202 -16.62 -4.65 -9.21
C ARG A 202 -15.58 -5.74 -9.27
N ASP A 203 -14.45 -5.45 -9.90
CA ASP A 203 -13.37 -6.42 -10.06
C ASP A 203 -12.57 -6.59 -8.76
N LEU A 204 -12.29 -7.86 -8.44
CA LEU A 204 -11.27 -8.31 -7.50
C LEU A 204 -10.22 -9.04 -8.33
N TYR A 205 -8.99 -8.53 -8.36
CA TYR A 205 -7.87 -9.30 -8.91
C TYR A 205 -7.08 -9.95 -7.79
N TRP A 206 -6.52 -11.13 -8.04
CA TRP A 206 -5.69 -11.80 -7.06
C TRP A 206 -4.67 -12.76 -7.68
N ALA A 207 -3.57 -12.97 -6.98
CA ALA A 207 -2.54 -13.96 -7.31
C ALA A 207 -1.91 -14.47 -6.02
N LYS A 208 -1.38 -15.70 -6.06
CA LYS A 208 -0.62 -16.29 -4.98
C LYS A 208 0.82 -16.44 -5.43
N ASN A 209 1.73 -15.87 -4.65
CA ASN A 209 3.18 -15.95 -4.88
C ASN A 209 3.74 -17.31 -4.43
N GLU A 210 4.96 -17.63 -4.85
CA GLU A 210 5.66 -18.88 -4.51
C GLU A 210 5.89 -19.02 -3.00
N ASN A 211 6.07 -17.90 -2.29
CA ASN A 211 6.20 -17.88 -0.83
C ASN A 211 4.85 -17.92 -0.10
N GLU A 212 3.78 -18.33 -0.78
CA GLU A 212 2.41 -18.44 -0.28
C GLU A 212 1.72 -17.10 0.06
N SER A 213 2.37 -15.95 -0.18
CA SER A 213 1.77 -14.63 0.01
C SER A 213 0.62 -14.44 -0.98
N MET A 214 -0.58 -14.12 -0.48
CA MET A 214 -1.71 -13.74 -1.32
C MET A 214 -1.63 -12.25 -1.65
N VAL A 215 -1.73 -11.88 -2.92
CA VAL A 215 -1.83 -10.48 -3.36
C VAL A 215 -3.23 -10.27 -3.90
N VAL A 216 -3.93 -9.24 -3.42
CA VAL A 216 -5.26 -8.85 -3.92
C VAL A 216 -5.25 -7.39 -4.33
N ILE A 217 -5.93 -7.08 -5.45
CA ILE A 217 -6.07 -5.72 -5.96
C ILE A 217 -7.56 -5.40 -6.05
N ILE A 218 -7.98 -4.37 -5.33
CA ILE A 218 -9.39 -3.99 -5.18
C ILE A 218 -9.65 -2.55 -5.66
N PRO A 219 -10.93 -2.18 -5.90
CA PRO A 219 -11.27 -0.80 -6.18
C PRO A 219 -10.90 0.13 -5.02
N PHE A 220 -10.63 1.40 -5.34
CA PHE A 220 -10.36 2.41 -4.32
C PHE A 220 -11.53 2.55 -3.34
N MET A 221 -11.29 2.89 -2.08
CA MET A 221 -12.31 2.76 -1.01
C MET A 221 -13.00 4.07 -0.59
N VAL A 222 -12.65 5.21 -1.21
CA VAL A 222 -13.17 6.53 -0.78
C VAL A 222 -14.02 7.23 -1.84
N ASN A 223 -13.78 6.99 -3.13
CA ASN A 223 -14.53 7.66 -4.21
C ASN A 223 -15.89 6.98 -4.50
N HIS A 224 -16.84 7.71 -5.07
CA HIS A 224 -18.20 7.21 -5.35
C HIS A 224 -18.22 5.98 -6.29
N ASN A 225 -17.26 5.92 -7.22
CA ASN A 225 -17.05 4.78 -8.11
C ASN A 225 -16.22 3.66 -7.47
N GLY A 226 -15.92 3.74 -6.18
CA GLY A 226 -15.08 2.81 -5.43
C GLY A 226 -15.84 1.84 -4.53
N LEU A 227 -15.10 1.01 -3.80
CA LEU A 227 -15.63 0.04 -2.85
C LEU A 227 -16.05 0.74 -1.54
N THR A 228 -17.19 1.46 -1.60
CA THR A 228 -17.67 2.33 -0.52
C THR A 228 -18.89 1.80 0.23
N LYS A 229 -19.65 0.87 -0.37
CA LYS A 229 -20.85 0.28 0.24
C LYS A 229 -20.45 -0.83 1.21
N ASP A 230 -20.96 -0.77 2.43
CA ASP A 230 -20.63 -1.74 3.49
C ASP A 230 -20.94 -3.19 3.09
N VAL A 231 -22.05 -3.43 2.38
CA VAL A 231 -22.39 -4.76 1.84
C VAL A 231 -21.31 -5.28 0.87
N SER A 232 -20.81 -4.41 -0.01
CA SER A 232 -19.77 -4.80 -0.96
C SER A 232 -18.41 -4.96 -0.26
N ILE A 233 -18.08 -4.09 0.71
CA ILE A 233 -16.86 -4.24 1.52
C ILE A 233 -16.88 -5.58 2.27
N GLN A 234 -18.02 -5.97 2.85
CA GLN A 234 -18.19 -7.25 3.54
C GLN A 234 -17.93 -8.43 2.60
N LYS A 235 -18.57 -8.46 1.43
CA LYS A 235 -18.39 -9.53 0.44
C LYS A 235 -16.95 -9.65 -0.06
N PHE A 236 -16.29 -8.52 -0.30
CA PHE A 236 -14.88 -8.52 -0.66
C PHE A 236 -14.01 -9.11 0.47
N GLY A 237 -14.23 -8.68 1.71
CA GLY A 237 -13.46 -9.19 2.85
C GLY A 237 -13.67 -10.69 3.08
N GLU A 238 -14.90 -11.17 2.98
CA GLU A 238 -15.23 -12.60 3.06
C GLU A 238 -14.56 -13.40 1.93
N ARG A 239 -14.58 -12.89 0.70
CA ARG A 239 -13.94 -13.58 -0.42
C ARG A 239 -12.42 -13.62 -0.26
N ILE A 240 -11.80 -12.51 0.14
CA ILE A 240 -10.36 -12.44 0.39
C ILE A 240 -9.97 -13.42 1.51
N ARG A 241 -10.76 -13.49 2.59
CA ARG A 241 -10.56 -14.49 3.65
C ARG A 241 -10.56 -15.90 3.10
N SER A 242 -11.53 -16.25 2.25
CA SER A 242 -11.59 -17.58 1.61
C SER A 242 -10.38 -17.87 0.72
N LEU A 243 -9.82 -16.87 0.03
CA LEU A 243 -8.60 -17.03 -0.77
C LEU A 243 -7.35 -17.30 0.09
N THR A 244 -7.32 -16.75 1.31
CA THR A 244 -6.20 -16.91 2.25
C THR A 244 -6.33 -18.11 3.18
N ALA A 245 -7.47 -18.80 3.17
CA ALA A 245 -7.65 -20.01 3.96
C ALA A 245 -6.82 -21.15 3.32
N ALA A 246 -6.01 -21.85 4.12
CA ALA A 246 -5.34 -23.05 3.64
C ALA A 246 -6.39 -24.06 3.16
N GLU A 247 -6.16 -24.70 2.01
CA GLU A 247 -6.94 -25.89 1.66
C GLU A 247 -6.77 -26.90 2.80
N PRO A 248 -7.86 -27.56 3.26
CA PRO A 248 -7.70 -28.66 4.19
C PRO A 248 -6.78 -29.69 3.54
N ALA A 249 -5.68 -30.04 4.22
CA ALA A 249 -4.85 -31.16 3.81
C ALA A 249 -5.78 -32.36 3.61
N LEU A 250 -5.89 -32.85 2.38
CA LEU A 250 -6.53 -34.13 2.09
C LEU A 250 -5.71 -35.18 2.85
N GLY A 251 -6.26 -35.63 3.97
CA GLY A 251 -5.73 -36.76 4.75
C GLY A 251 -5.91 -38.08 4.05
#